data_AF-A0A9D8FMD8-F1
#
_entry.id   AF-A0A9D8FMD8-F1
#
_cell.length_a   1.000
_cell.length_b   1.000
_cell.length_c   1.000
_cell.angle_alpha   90.00
_cell.angle_beta   90.00
_cell.angle_gamma   90.00
#
_symmetry.space_group_name_H-M   'P 1'
#
loop_
_entity.id
_entity.type
_entity.pdbx_description
1 polymer ?
#
loop_
_entity_poly.entity_id
_entity_poly.type
_entity_poly.pdbx_seq_one_letter_code
_entity_poly.pdbx_strand_id
1 'polypeptide(L)'
;MSKSILSLSIFVLIITLSACSTPNINKTLETKEKNQEERVIQNSLNGASQDKQINEYYAVRDSKVYYNDLVLEGANPESFMVISGFYSSDGNYIYHKNNIVDGAIVTKFSVLGGTEYATDGSFIYHPQYPEGNIGKIELNTESAESFQIIDRVFGKYMDTIYCGSYKLDGADAKTFESISTYYKKDEKNIYTGQCNKLDKLDVKTAIVIKEEMQDAYIKDSSNVYYFDTAIKGAHPASFITLANGYSKDINFVYYNKIDKESLTLDTDPILFKVLDNGYAQDSNNYYLNGKKINQEEFDLR
;
A
#
# COMPACT_ATOMS: atom_id res chain seq x y z
N MET A 1 34.73 34.56 61.78
CA MET A 1 36.10 34.75 61.28
C MET A 1 36.04 35.51 59.95
N SER A 2 36.84 36.56 59.84
CA SER A 2 37.10 37.51 58.73
C SER A 2 37.00 36.92 57.31
N LYS A 3 36.33 37.52 56.31
CA LYS A 3 36.62 38.72 55.46
C LYS A 3 37.91 38.66 54.60
N SER A 4 37.76 39.19 53.36
CA SER A 4 38.77 39.62 52.34
C SER A 4 39.14 38.54 51.29
N ILE A 5 38.88 38.67 49.97
CA ILE A 5 39.21 39.68 48.93
C ILE A 5 40.72 39.92 48.74
N LEU A 6 41.19 39.76 47.49
CA LEU A 6 42.24 40.48 46.71
C LEU A 6 43.07 39.47 45.87
N SER A 7 42.98 39.52 44.54
CA SER A 7 43.74 40.35 43.57
C SER A 7 45.04 39.65 43.14
N LEU A 8 45.16 39.22 41.87
CA LEU A 8 45.65 39.98 40.70
C LEU A 8 47.19 39.97 40.57
N SER A 9 47.64 39.79 39.32
CA SER A 9 48.98 40.00 38.71
C SER A 9 49.68 38.68 38.36
N ILE A 10 49.58 38.18 37.13
CA ILE A 10 50.33 38.61 35.92
C ILE A 10 51.83 38.71 36.21
N PHE A 11 52.58 37.71 35.74
CA PHE A 11 53.94 37.91 35.25
C PHE A 11 54.06 37.30 33.86
N VAL A 12 54.23 38.20 32.89
CA VAL A 12 54.54 37.94 31.50
C VAL A 12 56.03 37.54 31.42
N LEU A 13 56.33 36.40 30.82
CA LEU A 13 57.68 36.10 30.34
C LEU A 13 57.65 36.07 28.81
N ILE A 14 58.09 37.17 28.21
CA ILE A 14 58.38 37.29 26.79
C ILE A 14 59.73 36.60 26.54
N ILE A 15 59.72 35.54 25.75
CA ILE A 15 60.92 35.10 25.03
C ILE A 15 60.61 35.24 23.53
N THR A 16 61.22 36.25 22.93
CA THR A 16 61.31 36.43 21.49
C THR A 16 62.39 35.52 20.92
N LEU A 17 62.07 34.71 19.91
CA LEU A 17 63.05 34.23 18.94
C LEU A 17 62.41 33.98 17.58
N SER A 18 62.78 34.90 16.68
CA SER A 18 62.97 34.85 15.23
C SER A 18 62.10 33.98 14.33
N ALA A 19 61.66 34.64 13.25
CA ALA A 19 60.69 34.22 12.27
C ALA A 19 61.08 32.98 11.45
N CYS A 20 60.08 32.11 11.27
CA CYS A 20 59.85 31.42 10.00
C CYS A 20 58.33 31.47 9.75
N SER A 21 57.94 32.03 8.62
CA SER A 21 56.55 32.37 8.27
C SER A 21 55.67 31.13 8.14
N THR A 22 54.64 31.02 8.97
CA THR A 22 53.52 30.08 8.80
C THR A 22 52.21 30.85 8.52
N PRO A 23 51.27 30.29 7.74
CA PRO A 23 50.02 30.98 7.41
C PRO A 23 49.16 31.19 8.65
N ASN A 24 48.54 32.35 8.74
CA ASN A 24 47.73 32.82 9.86
C ASN A 24 46.43 32.00 10.02
N ILE A 25 46.44 30.98 10.88
CA ILE A 25 45.28 30.12 11.19
C ILE A 25 44.26 30.83 12.10
N ASN A 26 44.68 31.88 12.84
CA ASN A 26 43.83 32.50 13.86
C ASN A 26 42.80 33.50 13.30
N LYS A 27 43.02 34.06 12.10
CA LYS A 27 42.01 34.91 11.45
C LYS A 27 40.81 34.11 10.93
N THR A 28 40.98 32.81 10.69
CA THR A 28 39.95 31.92 10.13
C THR A 28 39.02 31.36 11.20
N LEU A 29 39.50 31.21 12.45
CA LEU A 29 38.70 30.69 13.57
C LEU A 29 37.74 31.75 14.14
N GLU A 30 38.19 33.00 14.29
CA GLU A 30 37.32 34.10 14.77
C GLU A 30 36.20 34.45 13.77
N THR A 31 36.42 34.33 12.46
CA THR A 31 35.34 34.46 11.46
C THR A 31 34.42 33.25 11.37
N LYS A 32 34.84 32.06 11.83
CA LYS A 32 34.00 30.86 11.80
C LYS A 32 33.03 30.82 12.97
N GLU A 33 33.47 31.15 14.19
CA GLU A 33 32.60 31.15 15.37
C GLU A 33 31.57 32.31 15.33
N LYS A 34 31.95 33.51 14.87
CA LYS A 34 31.00 34.62 14.67
C LYS A 34 29.94 34.33 13.60
N ASN A 35 30.31 33.65 12.51
CA ASN A 35 29.36 33.21 11.48
C ASN A 35 28.49 32.04 11.92
N GLN A 36 28.92 31.26 12.92
CA GLN A 36 28.12 30.17 13.47
C GLN A 36 27.10 30.70 14.49
N GLU A 37 27.48 31.69 15.31
CA GLU A 37 26.55 32.39 16.20
C GLU A 37 25.55 33.28 15.43
N GLU A 38 25.97 34.01 14.37
CA GLU A 38 25.03 34.75 13.50
C GLU A 38 24.09 33.83 12.70
N ARG A 39 24.53 32.62 12.30
CA ARG A 39 23.65 31.60 11.69
C ARG A 39 22.68 30.97 12.69
N VAL A 40 23.09 30.79 13.94
CA VAL A 40 22.21 30.27 15.01
C VAL A 40 21.17 31.33 15.41
N ILE A 41 21.52 32.62 15.37
CA ILE A 41 20.58 33.72 15.66
C ILE A 41 19.62 33.98 14.48
N GLN A 42 20.08 33.88 13.22
CA GLN A 42 19.18 33.99 12.04
C GLN A 42 18.19 32.81 11.93
N ASN A 43 18.58 31.61 12.34
CA ASN A 43 17.69 30.44 12.34
C ASN A 43 16.68 30.44 13.51
N SER A 44 16.84 31.32 14.52
CA SER A 44 15.93 31.45 15.66
C SER A 44 14.90 32.57 15.52
N LEU A 45 14.90 33.33 14.41
CA LEU A 45 14.02 34.48 14.19
C LEU A 45 13.14 34.39 12.93
N ASN A 46 13.21 33.30 12.17
CA ASN A 46 12.34 33.09 11.01
C ASN A 46 11.23 32.08 11.34
N GLY A 47 10.19 32.56 12.03
CA GLY A 47 8.92 31.86 12.21
C GLY A 47 8.09 31.81 10.91
N ALA A 48 8.66 31.22 9.85
CA ALA A 48 7.97 30.93 8.60
C ALA A 48 8.22 29.45 8.27
N SER A 49 7.16 28.63 8.28
CA SER A 49 7.21 27.25 7.83
C SER A 49 7.77 27.21 6.41
N GLN A 50 8.95 26.61 6.23
CA GLN A 50 9.51 26.42 4.91
C GLN A 50 8.78 25.30 4.19
N ASP A 51 8.39 25.55 2.95
CA ASP A 51 7.89 24.53 2.05
C ASP A 51 8.88 23.35 1.99
N LYS A 52 8.37 22.14 2.26
CA LYS A 52 9.16 20.92 2.41
C LYS A 52 8.39 19.74 1.83
N GLN A 53 8.94 19.11 0.80
CA GLN A 53 8.45 17.80 0.36
C GLN A 53 8.93 16.73 1.35
N ILE A 54 8.01 15.90 1.89
CA ILE A 54 8.34 14.83 2.85
C ILE A 54 8.58 13.51 2.11
N ASN A 55 7.68 13.13 1.21
CA ASN A 55 7.83 12.00 0.29
C ASN A 55 6.95 12.23 -0.95
N GLU A 56 6.74 11.22 -1.81
CA GLU A 56 5.94 11.37 -3.03
C GLU A 56 4.46 11.76 -2.79
N TYR A 57 3.93 11.57 -1.57
CA TYR A 57 2.54 11.89 -1.24
C TYR A 57 2.41 13.12 -0.33
N TYR A 58 3.31 13.29 0.64
CA TYR A 58 3.18 14.28 1.70
C TYR A 58 4.12 15.47 1.51
N ALA A 59 3.62 16.67 1.79
CA ALA A 59 4.40 17.91 1.80
C ALA A 59 3.92 18.85 2.89
N VAL A 60 4.80 19.72 3.37
CA VAL A 60 4.44 20.92 4.14
C VAL A 60 4.58 22.11 3.21
N ARG A 61 3.55 22.95 3.10
CA ARG A 61 3.58 24.22 2.35
C ARG A 61 2.79 25.27 3.10
N ASP A 62 3.25 26.52 3.17
CA ASP A 62 2.54 27.61 3.84
C ASP A 62 2.02 27.25 5.26
N SER A 63 2.84 26.59 6.09
CA SER A 63 2.47 26.11 7.43
C SER A 63 1.29 25.12 7.46
N LYS A 64 1.06 24.37 6.38
CA LYS A 64 0.05 23.32 6.30
C LYS A 64 0.64 22.02 5.80
N VAL A 65 0.12 20.90 6.27
CA VAL A 65 0.46 19.57 5.76
C VAL A 65 -0.50 19.18 4.63
N TYR A 66 0.03 18.58 3.58
CA TYR A 66 -0.71 18.11 2.41
C TYR A 66 -0.45 16.63 2.16
N TYR A 67 -1.46 15.91 1.67
CA TYR A 67 -1.38 14.58 1.06
C TYR A 67 -1.99 14.64 -0.34
N ASN A 68 -1.22 14.37 -1.40
CA ASN A 68 -1.67 14.49 -2.80
C ASN A 68 -2.40 15.82 -3.06
N ASP A 69 -1.80 16.93 -2.60
CA ASP A 69 -2.34 18.30 -2.68
C ASP A 69 -3.64 18.57 -1.90
N LEU A 70 -4.18 17.59 -1.17
CA LEU A 70 -5.26 17.80 -0.19
C LEU A 70 -4.68 18.21 1.17
N VAL A 71 -5.22 19.28 1.75
CA VAL A 71 -4.83 19.75 3.08
C VAL A 71 -5.24 18.73 4.15
N LEU A 72 -4.33 18.41 5.06
CA LEU A 72 -4.61 17.70 6.30
C LEU A 72 -5.03 18.74 7.35
N GLU A 73 -6.34 18.98 7.44
CA GLU A 73 -6.89 19.98 8.36
C GLU A 73 -6.51 19.65 9.82
N GLY A 74 -5.93 20.64 10.50
CA GLY A 74 -5.52 20.53 11.91
C GLY A 74 -4.16 19.87 12.18
N ALA A 75 -3.49 19.31 11.16
CA ALA A 75 -2.19 18.68 11.34
C ALA A 75 -1.10 19.70 11.66
N ASN A 76 -0.31 19.44 12.71
CA ASN A 76 0.82 20.29 13.07
C ASN A 76 2.02 20.05 12.12
N PRO A 77 2.39 21.02 11.26
CA PRO A 77 3.48 20.84 10.30
C PRO A 77 4.87 20.72 10.94
N GLU A 78 5.07 21.23 12.15
CA GLU A 78 6.38 21.21 12.83
C GLU A 78 6.72 19.82 13.39
N SER A 79 5.70 19.09 13.84
CA SER A 79 5.83 17.75 14.43
C SER A 79 5.40 16.62 13.48
N PHE A 80 5.00 16.95 12.24
CA PHE A 80 4.52 15.96 11.28
C PHE A 80 5.62 15.00 10.83
N MET A 81 5.34 13.70 10.93
CA MET A 81 6.21 12.61 10.52
C MET A 81 5.42 11.51 9.81
N VAL A 82 5.99 10.98 8.73
CA VAL A 82 5.46 9.79 8.05
C VAL A 82 5.95 8.54 8.79
N ILE A 83 5.05 7.57 8.98
CA ILE A 83 5.34 6.28 9.61
C ILE A 83 5.61 5.25 8.49
N SER A 84 4.60 4.51 8.07
CA SER A 84 4.63 3.53 6.97
C SER A 84 3.18 3.13 6.62
N GLY A 85 2.95 2.42 5.52
CA GLY A 85 1.60 1.98 5.14
C GLY A 85 0.61 3.14 5.00
N PHE A 86 1.07 4.27 4.46
CA PHE A 86 0.34 5.54 4.38
C PHE A 86 -0.08 6.18 5.72
N TYR A 87 0.36 5.63 6.86
CA TYR A 87 0.18 6.27 8.15
C TYR A 87 1.21 7.38 8.41
N SER A 88 0.78 8.40 9.13
CA SER A 88 1.60 9.52 9.60
C SER A 88 1.09 10.01 10.96
N SER A 89 1.88 10.85 11.63
CA SER A 89 1.48 11.50 12.89
C SER A 89 2.03 12.90 12.98
N ASP A 90 1.37 13.75 13.74
CA ASP A 90 1.89 15.05 14.16
C ASP A 90 2.19 15.10 15.68
N GLY A 91 2.30 13.94 16.33
CA GLY A 91 2.50 13.81 17.77
C GLY A 91 1.21 13.88 18.61
N ASN A 92 0.10 14.39 18.07
CA ASN A 92 -1.20 14.43 18.76
C ASN A 92 -2.21 13.47 18.13
N TYR A 93 -2.15 13.28 16.81
CA TYR A 93 -3.04 12.42 16.06
C TYR A 93 -2.25 11.45 15.18
N ILE A 94 -2.92 10.35 14.83
CA ILE A 94 -2.50 9.47 13.74
C ILE A 94 -3.39 9.77 12.54
N TYR A 95 -2.78 9.79 11.36
CA TYR A 95 -3.45 9.97 10.09
C TYR A 95 -3.17 8.76 9.21
N HIS A 96 -4.14 8.36 8.40
CA HIS A 96 -3.94 7.48 7.25
C HIS A 96 -4.33 8.25 6.00
N LYS A 97 -3.37 8.49 5.10
CA LYS A 97 -3.54 9.45 4.00
C LYS A 97 -3.94 10.82 4.56
N ASN A 98 -5.05 11.39 4.12
CA ASN A 98 -5.57 12.66 4.61
C ASN A 98 -6.64 12.54 5.71
N ASN A 99 -6.89 11.35 6.26
CA ASN A 99 -7.93 11.11 7.27
C ASN A 99 -7.32 10.83 8.64
N ILE A 100 -7.92 11.37 9.71
CA ILE A 100 -7.55 11.04 11.09
C ILE A 100 -7.99 9.61 11.42
N VAL A 101 -7.13 8.86 12.11
CA VAL A 101 -7.47 7.57 12.71
C VAL A 101 -8.08 7.83 14.08
N ASP A 102 -9.41 7.88 14.13
CA ASP A 102 -10.14 8.24 15.34
C ASP A 102 -9.87 7.29 16.51
N GLY A 103 -9.56 7.87 17.68
CA GLY A 103 -9.29 7.14 18.92
C GLY A 103 -7.91 6.45 19.02
N ALA A 104 -7.04 6.57 18.01
CA ALA A 104 -5.73 5.94 18.02
C ALA A 104 -4.82 6.48 19.14
N ILE A 105 -4.22 5.58 19.91
CA ILE A 105 -3.25 5.95 20.94
C ILE A 105 -1.88 6.17 20.30
N VAL A 106 -1.55 7.42 19.97
CA VAL A 106 -0.31 7.83 19.26
C VAL A 106 0.95 7.20 19.84
N THR A 107 1.08 7.19 21.17
CA THR A 107 2.29 6.69 21.86
C THR A 107 2.48 5.17 21.78
N LYS A 108 1.46 4.43 21.37
CA LYS A 108 1.50 2.97 21.20
C LYS A 108 1.29 2.54 19.74
N PHE A 109 1.08 3.49 18.84
CA PHE A 109 0.73 3.19 17.46
C PHE A 109 1.90 2.57 16.70
N SER A 110 1.64 1.48 16.00
CA SER A 110 2.63 0.77 15.19
C SER A 110 1.98 0.12 13.97
N VAL A 111 2.68 0.11 12.85
CA VAL A 111 2.26 -0.56 11.62
C VAL A 111 2.79 -1.98 11.61
N LEU A 112 1.95 -2.94 11.24
CA LEU A 112 2.21 -4.36 11.36
C LEU A 112 2.67 -4.97 10.02
N GLY A 113 3.77 -5.74 10.06
CA GLY A 113 4.20 -6.62 8.96
C GLY A 113 4.53 -5.93 7.63
N GLY A 114 4.79 -4.62 7.62
CA GLY A 114 4.96 -3.85 6.38
C GLY A 114 3.69 -3.78 5.53
N THR A 115 2.53 -4.03 6.13
CA THR A 115 1.20 -3.96 5.51
C THR A 115 0.50 -2.65 5.87
N GLU A 116 -0.79 -2.52 5.52
CA GLU A 116 -1.64 -1.40 5.97
C GLU A 116 -2.41 -1.70 7.27
N TYR A 117 -2.19 -2.88 7.87
CA TYR A 117 -2.62 -3.14 9.24
C TYR A 117 -1.77 -2.35 10.23
N ALA A 118 -2.41 -1.74 11.22
CA ALA A 118 -1.74 -1.07 12.31
C ALA A 118 -2.42 -1.36 13.65
N THR A 119 -1.74 -1.07 14.76
CA THR A 119 -2.29 -1.27 16.10
C THR A 119 -1.78 -0.24 17.07
N ASP A 120 -2.57 0.08 18.08
CA ASP A 120 -2.16 0.84 19.27
C ASP A 120 -2.19 -0.02 20.56
N GLY A 121 -2.33 -1.33 20.39
CA GLY A 121 -2.49 -2.31 21.47
C GLY A 121 -3.93 -2.49 21.96
N SER A 122 -4.85 -1.58 21.64
CA SER A 122 -6.28 -1.71 21.95
C SER A 122 -7.10 -2.09 20.71
N PHE A 123 -6.70 -1.60 19.54
CA PHE A 123 -7.36 -1.89 18.27
C PHE A 123 -6.37 -2.35 17.21
N ILE A 124 -6.89 -3.10 16.22
CA ILE A 124 -6.27 -3.24 14.91
C ILE A 124 -6.99 -2.31 13.95
N TYR A 125 -6.23 -1.50 13.23
CA TYR A 125 -6.71 -0.57 12.21
C TYR A 125 -6.39 -1.11 10.83
N HIS A 126 -7.33 -0.97 9.89
CA HIS A 126 -7.10 -1.26 8.49
C HIS A 126 -7.92 -0.33 7.60
N PRO A 127 -7.34 0.24 6.54
CA PRO A 127 -8.09 1.07 5.61
C PRO A 127 -9.17 0.27 4.89
N GLN A 128 -10.31 0.91 4.64
CA GLN A 128 -11.36 0.32 3.84
C GLN A 128 -11.22 0.76 2.38
N TYR A 129 -11.52 -0.18 1.48
CA TYR A 129 -11.54 0.05 0.03
C TYR A 129 -12.97 -0.16 -0.49
N PRO A 130 -13.46 0.68 -1.42
CA PRO A 130 -12.77 1.77 -2.11
C PRO A 130 -12.72 3.11 -1.33
N GLU A 131 -13.38 3.26 -0.18
CA GLU A 131 -13.51 4.57 0.51
C GLU A 131 -12.87 4.63 1.91
N GLY A 132 -12.11 5.72 2.12
CA GLY A 132 -11.01 5.87 3.09
C GLY A 132 -11.34 6.03 4.57
N ASN A 133 -12.43 5.44 5.04
CA ASN A 133 -12.61 5.27 6.48
C ASN A 133 -11.67 4.18 7.00
N ILE A 134 -11.11 4.39 8.19
CA ILE A 134 -10.27 3.41 8.86
C ILE A 134 -11.17 2.58 9.78
N GLY A 135 -11.38 1.32 9.42
CA GLY A 135 -12.11 0.43 10.30
C GLY A 135 -11.20 -0.11 11.40
N LYS A 136 -11.82 -0.55 12.49
CA LYS A 136 -11.13 -1.03 13.68
C LYS A 136 -11.66 -2.37 14.17
N ILE A 137 -10.77 -3.21 14.65
CA ILE A 137 -11.06 -4.46 15.35
C ILE A 137 -10.63 -4.26 16.80
N GLU A 138 -11.54 -4.42 17.74
CA GLU A 138 -11.23 -4.34 19.17
C GLU A 138 -10.47 -5.60 19.62
N LEU A 139 -9.35 -5.39 20.29
CA LEU A 139 -8.57 -6.45 20.89
C LEU A 139 -8.98 -6.63 22.34
N ASN A 140 -9.21 -7.88 22.73
CA ASN A 140 -9.29 -8.22 24.14
C ASN A 140 -7.87 -8.20 24.73
N THR A 141 -7.56 -7.14 25.48
CA THR A 141 -6.25 -6.95 26.12
C THR A 141 -5.91 -7.97 27.20
N GLU A 142 -6.89 -8.76 27.67
CA GLU A 142 -6.68 -9.87 28.59
C GLU A 142 -6.30 -11.18 27.87
N SER A 143 -6.51 -11.24 26.55
CA SER A 143 -6.12 -12.39 25.74
C SER A 143 -4.61 -12.40 25.48
N ALA A 144 -3.98 -13.57 25.58
CA ALA A 144 -2.59 -13.76 25.15
C ALA A 144 -2.45 -13.86 23.62
N GLU A 145 -3.56 -13.91 22.89
CA GLU A 145 -3.55 -14.03 21.43
C GLU A 145 -3.26 -12.70 20.75
N SER A 146 -2.39 -12.74 19.73
CA SER A 146 -2.10 -11.61 18.86
C SER A 146 -2.88 -11.70 17.55
N PHE A 147 -3.13 -10.54 16.94
CA PHE A 147 -3.60 -10.47 15.56
C PHE A 147 -2.53 -11.03 14.62
N GLN A 148 -2.92 -11.98 13.79
CA GLN A 148 -2.07 -12.64 12.80
C GLN A 148 -2.37 -12.08 11.42
N ILE A 149 -1.36 -11.49 10.78
CA ILE A 149 -1.45 -11.07 9.38
C ILE A 149 -1.38 -12.32 8.50
N ILE A 150 -2.37 -12.51 7.63
CA ILE A 150 -2.35 -13.55 6.60
C ILE A 150 -1.75 -12.97 5.32
N ASP A 151 -2.27 -11.82 4.88
CA ASP A 151 -1.70 -11.01 3.80
C ASP A 151 -2.15 -9.54 3.92
N ARG A 152 -2.01 -8.76 2.85
CA ARG A 152 -2.39 -7.34 2.82
C ARG A 152 -3.90 -7.09 3.01
N VAL A 153 -4.74 -8.10 2.82
CA VAL A 153 -6.20 -8.00 2.92
C VAL A 153 -6.71 -8.78 4.12
N PHE A 154 -6.20 -9.98 4.36
CA PHE A 154 -6.72 -10.88 5.38
C PHE A 154 -5.86 -10.89 6.64
N GLY A 155 -6.52 -10.99 7.77
CA GLY A 155 -5.90 -11.28 9.05
C GLY A 155 -6.78 -12.17 9.91
N LYS A 156 -6.24 -12.64 11.02
CA LYS A 156 -6.92 -13.53 11.94
C LYS A 156 -6.73 -13.02 13.36
N TYR A 157 -7.81 -13.05 14.13
CA TYR A 157 -7.76 -12.85 15.58
C TYR A 157 -8.72 -13.82 16.23
N MET A 158 -8.22 -14.62 17.17
CA MET A 158 -8.96 -15.76 17.73
C MET A 158 -9.46 -16.68 16.60
N ASP A 159 -10.68 -17.20 16.75
CA ASP A 159 -11.33 -18.05 15.75
C ASP A 159 -12.04 -17.24 14.65
N THR A 160 -11.64 -15.97 14.41
CA THR A 160 -12.25 -15.11 13.40
C THR A 160 -11.25 -14.69 12.34
N ILE A 161 -11.63 -14.92 11.07
CA ILE A 161 -10.95 -14.31 9.91
C ILE A 161 -11.54 -12.93 9.66
N TYR A 162 -10.66 -11.98 9.41
CA TYR A 162 -11.00 -10.62 9.04
C TYR A 162 -10.57 -10.34 7.61
N CYS A 163 -11.45 -9.69 6.85
CA CYS A 163 -11.15 -8.98 5.61
C CYS A 163 -10.99 -7.50 5.94
N GLY A 164 -9.76 -7.01 5.94
CA GLY A 164 -9.41 -5.72 6.50
C GLY A 164 -9.86 -5.67 7.97
N SER A 165 -10.80 -4.78 8.26
CA SER A 165 -11.40 -4.62 9.59
C SER A 165 -12.74 -5.33 9.78
N TYR A 166 -13.26 -6.00 8.74
CA TYR A 166 -14.55 -6.68 8.77
C TYR A 166 -14.41 -8.17 9.05
N LYS A 167 -15.31 -8.73 9.87
CA LYS A 167 -15.40 -10.18 10.03
C LYS A 167 -15.80 -10.80 8.68
N LEU A 168 -15.06 -11.83 8.26
CA LEU A 168 -15.37 -12.55 7.03
C LEU A 168 -16.42 -13.63 7.33
N ASP A 169 -17.64 -13.40 6.86
CA ASP A 169 -18.77 -14.27 7.16
C ASP A 169 -18.58 -15.68 6.59
N GLY A 170 -18.82 -16.69 7.44
CA GLY A 170 -18.77 -18.10 7.08
C GLY A 170 -17.37 -18.73 7.02
N ALA A 171 -16.31 -17.95 7.25
CA ALA A 171 -14.94 -18.42 7.21
C ALA A 171 -14.56 -19.27 8.43
N ASP A 172 -13.97 -20.43 8.18
CA ASP A 172 -13.37 -21.27 9.22
C ASP A 172 -11.90 -20.93 9.41
N ALA A 173 -11.60 -20.20 10.50
CA ALA A 173 -10.25 -19.75 10.82
C ALA A 173 -9.23 -20.87 11.10
N LYS A 174 -9.66 -22.12 11.31
CA LYS A 174 -8.77 -23.25 11.55
C LYS A 174 -8.23 -23.85 10.25
N THR A 175 -9.03 -23.80 9.19
CA THR A 175 -8.71 -24.39 7.89
C THR A 175 -8.45 -23.33 6.81
N PHE A 176 -8.51 -22.04 7.17
CA PHE A 176 -8.29 -20.93 6.25
C PHE A 176 -6.84 -20.88 5.72
N GLU A 177 -6.67 -20.96 4.40
CA GLU A 177 -5.37 -20.91 3.74
C GLU A 177 -5.40 -20.15 2.40
N SER A 178 -4.25 -19.63 1.99
CA SER A 178 -4.07 -19.00 0.69
C SER A 178 -3.78 -20.05 -0.38
N ILE A 179 -4.57 -20.07 -1.45
CA ILE A 179 -4.38 -20.98 -2.60
C ILE A 179 -3.82 -20.28 -3.84
N SER A 180 -3.89 -18.95 -3.86
CA SER A 180 -3.14 -18.10 -4.80
C SER A 180 -2.92 -16.71 -4.20
N THR A 181 -2.28 -15.82 -4.96
CA THR A 181 -2.17 -14.41 -4.58
C THR A 181 -3.56 -13.77 -4.39
N TYR A 182 -4.53 -14.19 -5.19
CA TYR A 182 -5.89 -13.68 -5.17
C TYR A 182 -6.86 -14.51 -4.32
N TYR A 183 -6.86 -15.84 -4.45
CA TYR A 183 -7.86 -16.72 -3.83
C TYR A 183 -7.39 -17.34 -2.50
N LYS A 184 -8.34 -17.43 -1.57
CA LYS A 184 -8.21 -18.07 -0.26
C LYS A 184 -9.30 -19.12 -0.14
N LYS A 185 -9.14 -20.10 0.73
CA LYS A 185 -10.18 -21.09 1.01
C LYS A 185 -10.17 -21.52 2.46
N ASP A 186 -11.27 -22.09 2.88
CA ASP A 186 -11.36 -22.97 4.05
C ASP A 186 -11.85 -24.36 3.60
N GLU A 187 -12.20 -25.25 4.52
CA GLU A 187 -12.69 -26.61 4.17
C GLU A 187 -13.95 -26.61 3.27
N LYS A 188 -14.78 -25.55 3.32
CA LYS A 188 -16.12 -25.51 2.72
C LYS A 188 -16.34 -24.36 1.74
N ASN A 189 -15.48 -23.35 1.74
CA ASN A 189 -15.67 -22.12 0.99
C ASN A 189 -14.37 -21.67 0.31
N ILE A 190 -14.53 -20.93 -0.79
CA ILE A 190 -13.45 -20.20 -1.45
C ILE A 190 -13.79 -18.72 -1.45
N TYR A 191 -12.80 -17.87 -1.19
CA TYR A 191 -12.92 -16.43 -1.10
C TYR A 191 -11.95 -15.74 -2.06
N THR A 192 -12.37 -14.61 -2.60
CA THR A 192 -11.55 -13.74 -3.45
C THR A 192 -10.71 -12.74 -2.64
N GLY A 193 -9.77 -12.07 -3.31
CA GLY A 193 -8.97 -11.01 -2.72
C GLY A 193 -9.76 -9.76 -2.30
N GLN A 194 -11.01 -9.64 -2.75
CA GLN A 194 -11.97 -8.60 -2.35
C GLN A 194 -13.02 -9.17 -1.40
N CYS A 195 -12.74 -10.33 -0.80
CA CYS A 195 -13.53 -10.90 0.29
C CYS A 195 -14.92 -11.41 -0.08
N ASN A 196 -15.18 -11.57 -1.39
CA ASN A 196 -16.37 -12.25 -1.86
C ASN A 196 -16.19 -13.76 -1.78
N LYS A 197 -17.17 -14.44 -1.20
CA LYS A 197 -17.29 -15.90 -1.26
C LYS A 197 -17.75 -16.34 -2.65
N LEU A 198 -17.13 -17.38 -3.20
CA LEU A 198 -17.57 -18.01 -4.44
C LEU A 198 -18.63 -19.07 -4.15
N ASP A 199 -19.81 -18.88 -4.71
CA ASP A 199 -20.88 -19.86 -4.62
C ASP A 199 -20.70 -20.98 -5.65
N LYS A 200 -21.19 -22.18 -5.33
CA LYS A 200 -21.29 -23.35 -6.24
C LYS A 200 -19.97 -23.94 -6.73
N LEU A 201 -18.82 -23.43 -6.30
CA LEU A 201 -17.53 -24.03 -6.61
C LEU A 201 -17.21 -25.16 -5.63
N ASP A 202 -16.86 -26.34 -6.15
CA ASP A 202 -16.40 -27.46 -5.33
C ASP A 202 -14.96 -27.23 -4.86
N VAL A 203 -14.83 -26.90 -3.57
CA VAL A 203 -13.54 -26.63 -2.90
C VAL A 203 -12.51 -27.74 -3.10
N LYS A 204 -12.94 -29.00 -3.17
CA LYS A 204 -12.03 -30.15 -3.26
C LYS A 204 -11.42 -30.30 -4.65
N THR A 205 -12.16 -29.92 -5.68
CA THR A 205 -11.74 -30.05 -7.09
C THR A 205 -11.35 -28.71 -7.70
N ALA A 206 -11.46 -27.61 -6.94
CA ALA A 206 -11.08 -26.28 -7.37
C ALA A 206 -9.58 -26.17 -7.67
N ILE A 207 -9.27 -25.65 -8.85
CA ILE A 207 -7.91 -25.41 -9.35
C ILE A 207 -7.84 -23.96 -9.81
N VAL A 208 -6.90 -23.21 -9.24
CA VAL A 208 -6.54 -21.87 -9.73
C VAL A 208 -5.75 -22.04 -11.01
N ILE A 209 -6.18 -21.37 -12.08
CA ILE A 209 -5.43 -21.31 -13.33
C ILE A 209 -4.43 -20.16 -13.17
N LYS A 210 -3.16 -20.53 -13.02
CA LYS A 210 -2.08 -19.56 -12.83
C LYS A 210 -1.80 -18.82 -14.12
N GLU A 211 -1.77 -17.50 -14.03
CA GLU A 211 -1.42 -16.59 -15.12
C GLU A 211 -0.30 -15.65 -14.64
N GLU A 212 0.48 -15.11 -15.57
CA GLU A 212 1.65 -14.29 -15.23
C GLU A 212 1.32 -13.03 -14.42
N MET A 213 0.09 -12.50 -14.49
CA MET A 213 -0.23 -11.19 -13.93
C MET A 213 -1.31 -11.15 -12.84
N GLN A 214 -2.17 -12.16 -12.65
CA GLN A 214 -3.20 -12.02 -11.61
C GLN A 214 -3.90 -13.28 -11.04
N ASP A 215 -3.48 -14.50 -11.37
CA ASP A 215 -4.16 -15.75 -10.90
C ASP A 215 -5.70 -15.63 -10.94
N ALA A 216 -6.25 -14.96 -11.96
CA ALA A 216 -7.61 -14.42 -11.91
C ALA A 216 -8.69 -15.49 -12.13
N TYR A 217 -8.33 -16.65 -12.66
CA TYR A 217 -9.29 -17.72 -12.95
C TYR A 217 -9.19 -18.86 -11.95
N ILE A 218 -10.35 -19.40 -11.60
CA ILE A 218 -10.46 -20.62 -10.82
C ILE A 218 -11.56 -21.49 -11.43
N LYS A 219 -11.35 -22.80 -11.47
CA LYS A 219 -12.33 -23.74 -12.02
C LYS A 219 -12.44 -24.96 -11.14
N ASP A 220 -13.60 -25.60 -11.19
CA ASP A 220 -13.79 -26.97 -10.70
C ASP A 220 -14.22 -27.87 -11.88
N SER A 221 -14.83 -29.01 -11.59
CA SER A 221 -15.33 -29.94 -12.62
C SER A 221 -16.52 -29.41 -13.44
N SER A 222 -17.25 -28.40 -12.94
CA SER A 222 -18.55 -27.96 -13.44
C SER A 222 -18.61 -26.47 -13.81
N ASN A 223 -17.74 -25.65 -13.23
CA ASN A 223 -17.77 -24.19 -13.31
C ASN A 223 -16.38 -23.62 -13.58
N VAL A 224 -16.36 -22.49 -14.28
CA VAL A 224 -15.19 -21.62 -14.41
C VAL A 224 -15.58 -20.24 -13.92
N TYR A 225 -14.72 -19.64 -13.11
CA TYR A 225 -14.86 -18.30 -12.60
C TYR A 225 -13.69 -17.44 -13.08
N TYR A 226 -14.02 -16.19 -13.42
CA TYR A 226 -13.07 -15.10 -13.55
C TYR A 226 -13.33 -14.15 -12.38
N PHE A 227 -12.35 -14.01 -11.49
CA PHE A 227 -12.51 -13.37 -10.18
C PHE A 227 -13.68 -13.96 -9.37
N ASP A 228 -14.73 -13.19 -9.12
CA ASP A 228 -15.96 -13.61 -8.42
C ASP A 228 -17.11 -13.90 -9.39
N THR A 229 -16.88 -13.82 -10.70
CA THR A 229 -17.93 -13.96 -11.70
C THR A 229 -17.85 -15.31 -12.41
N ALA A 230 -18.94 -16.07 -12.36
CA ALA A 230 -19.06 -17.32 -13.09
C ALA A 230 -19.15 -17.07 -14.61
N ILE A 231 -18.29 -17.72 -15.39
CA ILE A 231 -18.35 -17.70 -16.85
C ILE A 231 -19.45 -18.66 -17.30
N LYS A 232 -20.63 -18.12 -17.61
CA LYS A 232 -21.82 -18.92 -17.95
C LYS A 232 -21.55 -19.78 -19.19
N GLY A 233 -21.84 -21.07 -19.08
CA GLY A 233 -21.71 -22.02 -20.19
C GLY A 233 -20.27 -22.49 -20.46
N ALA A 234 -19.30 -22.03 -19.67
CA ALA A 234 -17.93 -22.48 -19.82
C ALA A 234 -17.79 -23.99 -19.62
N HIS A 235 -16.96 -24.61 -20.46
CA HIS A 235 -16.66 -26.04 -20.38
C HIS A 235 -15.33 -26.24 -19.63
N PRO A 236 -15.33 -26.55 -18.32
CA PRO A 236 -14.12 -26.43 -17.48
C PRO A 236 -12.98 -27.35 -17.90
N ALA A 237 -13.31 -28.53 -18.45
CA ALA A 237 -12.30 -29.50 -18.86
C ALA A 237 -11.48 -29.06 -20.08
N SER A 238 -12.05 -28.23 -20.97
CA SER A 238 -11.34 -27.71 -22.16
C SER A 238 -11.00 -26.22 -22.06
N PHE A 239 -11.39 -25.56 -20.96
CA PHE A 239 -11.10 -24.16 -20.72
C PHE A 239 -9.59 -23.92 -20.58
N ILE A 240 -9.08 -23.02 -21.40
CA ILE A 240 -7.70 -22.52 -21.38
C ILE A 240 -7.71 -21.00 -21.43
N THR A 241 -6.69 -20.40 -20.81
CA THR A 241 -6.45 -18.97 -20.91
C THR A 241 -5.55 -18.68 -22.11
N LEU A 242 -5.75 -17.51 -22.71
CA LEU A 242 -4.93 -16.98 -23.79
C LEU A 242 -4.33 -15.64 -23.32
N ALA A 243 -3.58 -14.97 -24.19
CA ALA A 243 -3.04 -13.64 -23.87
C ALA A 243 -4.11 -12.54 -23.90
N ASN A 244 -3.78 -11.38 -23.35
CA ASN A 244 -4.53 -10.13 -23.53
C ASN A 244 -6.01 -10.20 -23.11
N GLY A 245 -6.32 -10.92 -22.03
CA GLY A 245 -7.67 -11.04 -21.47
C GLY A 245 -8.60 -12.01 -22.22
N TYR A 246 -8.11 -12.68 -23.26
CA TYR A 246 -8.89 -13.71 -23.95
C TYR A 246 -8.73 -15.06 -23.25
N SER A 247 -9.80 -15.86 -23.30
CA SER A 247 -9.76 -17.27 -22.95
C SER A 247 -10.66 -18.04 -23.91
N LYS A 248 -10.58 -19.36 -23.91
CA LYS A 248 -11.50 -20.18 -24.71
C LYS A 248 -11.72 -21.54 -24.09
N ASP A 249 -12.80 -22.17 -24.50
CA ASP A 249 -13.01 -23.59 -24.33
C ASP A 249 -13.38 -24.22 -25.69
N ILE A 250 -13.94 -25.43 -25.66
CA ILE A 250 -14.32 -26.16 -26.88
C ILE A 250 -15.53 -25.54 -27.60
N ASN A 251 -16.36 -24.78 -26.88
CA ASN A 251 -17.61 -24.22 -27.40
C ASN A 251 -17.48 -22.74 -27.74
N PHE A 252 -16.73 -21.97 -26.92
CA PHE A 252 -16.73 -20.52 -27.01
C PHE A 252 -15.35 -19.90 -26.81
N VAL A 253 -15.21 -18.68 -27.34
CA VAL A 253 -14.15 -17.75 -26.99
C VAL A 253 -14.72 -16.69 -26.06
N TYR A 254 -13.94 -16.30 -25.06
CA TYR A 254 -14.30 -15.29 -24.10
C TYR A 254 -13.30 -14.13 -24.13
N TYR A 255 -13.79 -12.93 -23.88
CA TYR A 255 -12.97 -11.79 -23.50
C TYR A 255 -13.36 -11.35 -22.10
N ASN A 256 -12.41 -11.44 -21.16
CA ASN A 256 -12.64 -11.14 -19.76
C ASN A 256 -12.07 -9.75 -19.45
N LYS A 257 -12.96 -8.83 -19.13
CA LYS A 257 -12.65 -7.43 -18.86
C LYS A 257 -12.16 -7.24 -17.43
N ILE A 258 -11.40 -6.17 -17.22
CA ILE A 258 -10.90 -5.79 -15.88
C ILE A 258 -12.03 -5.55 -14.86
N ASP A 259 -13.20 -5.10 -15.30
CA ASP A 259 -14.40 -4.90 -14.48
C ASP A 259 -15.14 -6.21 -14.13
N LYS A 260 -14.50 -7.36 -14.38
CA LYS A 260 -14.97 -8.71 -14.07
C LYS A 260 -16.12 -9.20 -14.94
N GLU A 261 -16.43 -8.51 -16.04
CA GLU A 261 -17.37 -9.02 -17.04
C GLU A 261 -16.68 -9.95 -18.05
N SER A 262 -17.32 -11.09 -18.33
CA SER A 262 -16.93 -11.99 -19.42
C SER A 262 -17.85 -11.81 -20.62
N LEU A 263 -17.29 -11.47 -21.77
CA LEU A 263 -18.00 -11.44 -23.04
C LEU A 263 -17.79 -12.75 -23.78
N THR A 264 -18.87 -13.39 -24.20
CA THR A 264 -18.81 -14.52 -25.15
C THR A 264 -18.76 -13.98 -26.57
N LEU A 265 -17.79 -14.43 -27.35
CA LEU A 265 -17.64 -14.07 -28.76
C LEU A 265 -18.28 -15.15 -29.63
N ASP A 266 -19.08 -14.72 -30.61
CA ASP A 266 -19.68 -15.58 -31.62
C ASP A 266 -18.66 -15.90 -32.73
N THR A 267 -17.76 -16.83 -32.43
CA THR A 267 -16.66 -17.26 -33.30
C THR A 267 -16.31 -18.72 -33.06
N ASP A 268 -15.69 -19.37 -34.05
CA ASP A 268 -15.09 -20.70 -33.89
C ASP A 268 -13.86 -20.64 -32.96
N PRO A 269 -13.86 -21.31 -31.79
CA PRO A 269 -12.73 -21.33 -30.88
C PRO A 269 -11.47 -21.98 -31.44
N ILE A 270 -11.60 -22.87 -32.43
CA ILE A 270 -10.47 -23.56 -33.06
C ILE A 270 -9.67 -22.59 -33.92
N LEU A 271 -10.36 -21.69 -34.61
CA LEU A 271 -9.77 -20.75 -35.58
C LEU A 271 -9.34 -19.42 -34.94
N PHE A 272 -9.74 -19.16 -33.71
CA PHE A 272 -9.44 -17.93 -33.00
C PHE A 272 -7.96 -17.81 -32.62
N LYS A 273 -7.36 -16.68 -32.98
CA LYS A 273 -5.95 -16.35 -32.71
C LYS A 273 -5.86 -15.00 -32.01
N VAL A 274 -5.24 -15.01 -30.83
CA VAL A 274 -4.86 -13.79 -30.13
C VAL A 274 -3.57 -13.25 -30.73
N LEU A 275 -3.55 -11.94 -30.93
CA LEU A 275 -2.41 -11.14 -31.37
C LEU A 275 -1.96 -10.26 -30.20
N ASP A 276 -1.14 -9.25 -30.47
CA ASP A 276 -0.66 -8.33 -29.43
C ASP A 276 -1.65 -7.20 -29.12
N ASN A 277 -1.46 -6.53 -27.98
CA ASN A 277 -2.15 -5.30 -27.61
C ASN A 277 -3.70 -5.40 -27.63
N GLY A 278 -4.25 -6.55 -27.26
CA GLY A 278 -5.70 -6.77 -27.21
C GLY A 278 -6.34 -7.13 -28.55
N TYR A 279 -5.56 -7.15 -29.64
CA TYR A 279 -6.04 -7.59 -30.94
C TYR A 279 -6.18 -9.11 -30.98
N ALA A 280 -7.21 -9.56 -31.71
CA ALA A 280 -7.40 -10.95 -32.05
C ALA A 280 -8.12 -11.06 -33.39
N GLN A 281 -8.10 -12.24 -33.98
CA GLN A 281 -8.80 -12.52 -35.23
C GLN A 281 -9.34 -13.95 -35.25
N ASP A 282 -10.41 -14.13 -36.01
CA ASP A 282 -10.82 -15.42 -36.54
C ASP A 282 -10.60 -15.43 -38.06
N SER A 283 -11.20 -16.39 -38.79
CA SER A 283 -11.04 -16.46 -40.25
C SER A 283 -11.75 -15.36 -41.03
N ASN A 284 -12.74 -14.68 -40.44
CA ASN A 284 -13.61 -13.71 -41.09
C ASN A 284 -13.62 -12.33 -40.40
N ASN A 285 -13.16 -12.23 -39.15
CA ASN A 285 -13.35 -11.07 -38.30
C ASN A 285 -12.11 -10.70 -37.50
N TYR A 286 -12.01 -9.41 -37.18
CA TYR A 286 -11.01 -8.84 -36.29
C TYR A 286 -11.68 -8.37 -35.00
N TYR A 287 -10.91 -8.41 -33.91
CA TYR A 287 -11.36 -8.03 -32.59
C TYR A 287 -10.30 -7.15 -31.92
N LEU A 288 -10.76 -6.17 -31.15
CA LEU A 288 -9.95 -5.41 -30.20
C LEU A 288 -10.67 -5.42 -28.87
N ASN A 289 -10.02 -5.97 -27.84
CA ASN A 289 -10.58 -6.04 -26.48
C ASN A 289 -11.98 -6.67 -26.44
N GLY A 290 -12.14 -7.81 -27.13
CA GLY A 290 -13.41 -8.56 -27.20
C GLY A 290 -14.47 -7.95 -28.11
N LYS A 291 -14.28 -6.72 -28.60
CA LYS A 291 -15.19 -6.06 -29.53
C LYS A 291 -14.77 -6.33 -30.96
N LYS A 292 -15.71 -6.76 -31.80
CA LYS A 292 -15.51 -6.90 -33.25
C LYS A 292 -15.24 -5.53 -33.89
N ILE A 293 -14.21 -5.45 -34.73
CA ILE A 293 -13.76 -4.25 -35.46
C ILE A 293 -13.70 -4.51 -36.96
N ASN A 294 -13.62 -3.45 -37.77
CA ASN A 294 -13.46 -3.55 -39.22
C ASN A 294 -11.98 -3.63 -39.65
N GLN A 295 -11.73 -3.87 -40.94
CA GLN A 295 -10.36 -3.95 -41.49
C GLN A 295 -9.57 -2.64 -41.33
N GLU A 296 -10.21 -1.49 -41.55
CA GLU A 296 -9.55 -0.19 -41.45
C GLU A 296 -9.06 0.06 -40.01
N GLU A 297 -9.89 -0.25 -39.01
CA GLU A 297 -9.53 -0.19 -37.58
C GLU A 297 -8.40 -1.16 -37.25
N PHE A 298 -8.40 -2.36 -37.84
CA PHE A 298 -7.37 -3.37 -37.62
C PHE A 298 -6.02 -2.99 -38.24
N ASP A 299 -6.03 -2.33 -39.40
CA ASP A 299 -4.81 -1.92 -40.13
C ASP A 299 -4.08 -0.75 -39.45
N LEU A 300 -4.67 -0.12 -38.42
CA LEU A 300 -4.05 0.94 -37.60
C LEU A 300 -3.14 0.43 -36.47
N ARG A 301 -3.00 -0.89 -36.31
CA ARG A 301 -2.28 -1.53 -35.20
C ARG A 301 -0.75 -1.47 -35.28
#